data_AF-A0A6C0HXM7-F1
#
_entry.id   AF-A0A6C0HXM7-F1
#
_cell.length_a   1.000
_cell.length_b   1.000
_cell.length_c   1.000
_cell.angle_alpha   90.00
_cell.angle_beta   90.00
_cell.angle_gamma   90.00
#
_symmetry.space_group_name_H-M   'P 1'
#
loop_
_entity.id
_entity.type
_entity.pdbx_description
1 polymer ?
#
loop_
_entity_poly.entity_id
_entity_poly.type
_entity_poly.pdbx_seq_one_letter_code
_entity_poly.pdbx_strand_id
1 'polypeptide(L)'
;MISIGDHCTVPLLLKELNLRTKSYPFDWTTHEEQLHDTNIMHNLSFIQRLSHDNLDSIVEDYLGPDITKGYHDVIRFPHEVGTKEEIAAKYARRFERLREAMQTKQVYVMLTRHYFIPPPLMEKIRNTLLHHGSILVFLSGTDHPYLNYPDVIFKHIPYDVSQFYEYDYTHFRPMVKDYLSRLDNLLHDRIV
;
A
#
# COMPACT_ATOMS: atom_id res chain seq x y z
N MET A 1 -2.42 -4.57 10.26
CA MET A 1 -2.63 -3.59 9.17
C MET A 1 -1.97 -4.08 7.88
N ILE A 2 -2.53 -3.72 6.72
CA ILE A 2 -2.08 -4.14 5.39
C ILE A 2 -1.68 -2.90 4.59
N SER A 3 -0.45 -2.86 4.05
CA SER A 3 -0.04 -1.81 3.11
C SER A 3 -0.60 -2.08 1.71
N ILE A 4 -1.11 -1.05 1.02
CA ILE A 4 -1.58 -1.16 -0.38
C ILE A 4 -0.50 -0.77 -1.39
N GLY A 5 0.74 -0.58 -0.91
CA GLY A 5 1.91 -0.27 -1.72
C GLY A 5 2.18 1.22 -1.85
N ASP A 6 2.75 1.59 -2.98
CA ASP A 6 3.30 2.92 -3.35
C ASP A 6 4.62 3.31 -2.70
N HIS A 7 4.79 2.96 -1.43
CA HIS A 7 5.96 3.38 -0.68
C HIS A 7 6.42 2.30 0.31
N CYS A 8 7.69 1.90 0.20
CA CYS A 8 8.33 0.97 1.14
C CYS A 8 8.32 1.46 2.61
N THR A 9 8.06 2.75 2.86
CA THR A 9 7.95 3.36 4.20
C THR A 9 6.87 2.69 5.04
N VAL A 10 5.66 2.52 4.51
CA VAL A 10 4.53 2.02 5.29
C VAL A 10 4.84 0.65 5.91
N PRO A 11 5.24 -0.38 5.16
CA PRO A 11 5.49 -1.70 5.73
C PRO A 11 6.76 -1.78 6.60
N LEU A 12 7.73 -0.87 6.43
CA LEU A 12 8.83 -0.69 7.37
C LEU A 12 8.30 -0.20 8.72
N LEU A 13 7.54 0.90 8.71
CA LEU A 13 7.00 1.50 9.93
C LEU A 13 5.99 0.58 10.63
N LEU A 14 5.12 -0.08 9.88
CA LEU A 14 4.20 -1.07 10.46
C LEU A 14 4.95 -2.24 11.10
N LYS A 15 6.11 -2.64 10.56
CA LYS A 15 6.96 -3.66 11.18
C LYS A 15 7.63 -3.12 12.45
N GLU A 16 8.21 -1.93 12.40
CA GLU A 16 8.87 -1.30 13.55
C GLU A 16 7.92 -1.06 14.73
N LEU A 17 6.67 -0.72 14.44
CA LEU A 17 5.63 -0.47 15.44
C LEU A 17 4.86 -1.75 15.85
N ASN A 18 5.25 -2.93 15.34
CA ASN A 18 4.53 -4.20 15.56
C ASN A 18 3.05 -4.19 15.13
N LEU A 19 2.68 -3.35 14.17
CA LEU A 19 1.32 -3.23 13.61
C LEU A 19 1.07 -4.16 12.41
N ARG A 20 2.13 -4.79 11.88
CA ARG A 20 2.07 -5.79 10.79
C ARG A 20 2.36 -7.19 11.32
N THR A 21 1.47 -8.12 11.05
CA THR A 21 1.62 -9.55 11.40
C THR A 21 2.20 -10.39 10.25
N LYS A 22 1.92 -10.01 8.99
CA LYS A 22 2.34 -10.74 7.79
C LYS A 22 2.81 -9.77 6.71
N SER A 23 3.70 -10.24 5.83
CA SER A 23 4.03 -9.50 4.60
C SER A 23 3.03 -9.78 3.49
N TYR A 24 2.64 -8.73 2.77
CA TYR A 24 1.69 -8.69 1.67
C TYR A 24 2.38 -8.32 0.35
N PRO A 25 1.72 -8.51 -0.81
CA PRO A 25 2.35 -8.39 -2.13
C PRO A 25 2.98 -7.02 -2.36
N PHE A 26 2.33 -5.96 -1.91
CA PHE A 26 2.69 -4.59 -2.27
C PHE A 26 3.66 -3.92 -1.29
N ASP A 27 4.16 -4.65 -0.28
CA ASP A 27 4.98 -4.05 0.77
C ASP A 27 6.32 -3.47 0.28
N TRP A 28 6.84 -3.97 -0.83
CA TRP A 28 8.20 -3.63 -1.27
C TRP A 28 8.23 -3.12 -2.69
N THR A 29 7.11 -2.55 -3.13
CA THR A 29 6.95 -2.03 -4.48
C THR A 29 6.73 -0.52 -4.44
N THR A 30 7.16 0.13 -5.51
CA THR A 30 7.02 1.58 -5.69
C THR A 30 6.72 1.88 -7.14
N HIS A 31 6.05 2.99 -7.42
CA HIS A 31 5.99 3.53 -8.78
C HIS A 31 7.40 3.93 -9.26
N GLU A 32 7.67 3.89 -10.56
CA GLU A 32 8.94 4.39 -11.10
C GLU A 32 9.13 5.90 -10.87
N GLU A 33 8.06 6.66 -11.06
CA GLU A 33 7.94 8.10 -10.73
C GLU A 33 7.37 8.35 -9.31
N GLN A 34 7.89 7.64 -8.30
CA GLN A 34 7.37 7.61 -6.92
C GLN A 34 7.18 8.96 -6.19
N LEU A 35 7.69 10.06 -6.75
CA LEU A 35 7.49 11.40 -6.21
C LEU A 35 6.14 11.99 -6.64
N HIS A 36 5.79 11.80 -7.91
CA HIS A 36 4.67 12.48 -8.56
C HIS A 36 3.52 11.54 -8.94
N ASP A 37 3.77 10.24 -9.02
CA ASP A 37 2.78 9.26 -9.42
C ASP A 37 2.74 8.06 -8.46
N THR A 38 1.75 7.19 -8.66
CA THR A 38 1.45 6.10 -7.74
C THR A 38 1.13 4.77 -8.43
N ASN A 39 1.56 3.66 -7.82
CA ASN A 39 1.17 2.32 -8.26
C ASN A 39 -0.11 1.80 -7.59
N ILE A 40 -0.81 2.61 -6.79
CA ILE A 40 -2.04 2.20 -6.08
C ILE A 40 -3.08 1.66 -7.06
N MET A 41 -3.32 2.35 -8.17
CA MET A 41 -4.35 1.94 -9.14
C MET A 41 -4.00 0.63 -9.83
N HIS A 42 -2.72 0.44 -10.13
CA HIS A 42 -2.21 -0.82 -10.65
C HIS A 42 -2.43 -1.94 -9.61
N ASN A 43 -2.00 -1.74 -8.35
CA ASN A 43 -2.18 -2.72 -7.28
C ASN A 43 -3.67 -3.09 -7.05
N LEU A 44 -4.58 -2.10 -7.07
CA LEU A 44 -6.02 -2.34 -6.94
C LEU A 44 -6.57 -3.22 -8.05
N SER A 45 -6.07 -3.11 -9.28
CA SER A 45 -6.52 -4.00 -10.36
C SER A 45 -6.23 -5.47 -10.06
N PHE A 46 -5.09 -5.78 -9.44
CA PHE A 46 -4.78 -7.14 -8.99
C PHE A 46 -5.63 -7.57 -7.79
N ILE A 47 -5.92 -6.66 -6.87
CA ILE A 47 -6.83 -6.93 -5.74
C ILE A 47 -8.23 -7.32 -6.24
N GLN A 48 -8.75 -6.61 -7.23
CA GLN A 48 -10.06 -6.91 -7.83
C GLN A 48 -10.09 -8.31 -8.49
N ARG A 49 -8.98 -8.74 -9.06
CA ARG A 49 -8.82 -10.05 -9.68
C ARG A 49 -8.72 -11.19 -8.67
N LEU A 50 -8.22 -10.95 -7.45
CA LEU A 50 -8.00 -12.01 -6.45
C LEU A 50 -9.24 -12.83 -6.08
N SER A 51 -10.44 -12.29 -6.26
CA SER A 51 -11.69 -12.99 -5.94
C SER A 51 -12.17 -13.92 -7.06
N HIS A 52 -11.62 -13.82 -8.27
CA HIS A 52 -12.18 -14.47 -9.46
C HIS A 52 -11.13 -15.26 -10.25
N ASP A 53 -9.89 -14.80 -10.26
CA ASP A 53 -8.84 -15.34 -11.12
C ASP A 53 -7.99 -16.39 -10.41
N ASN A 54 -7.29 -17.17 -11.22
CA ASN A 54 -6.25 -18.07 -10.74
C ASN A 54 -5.04 -17.27 -10.20
N LEU A 55 -4.56 -17.67 -9.02
CA LEU A 55 -3.49 -16.98 -8.32
C LEU A 55 -2.16 -17.00 -9.06
N ASP A 56 -1.82 -18.09 -9.76
CA ASP A 56 -0.57 -18.19 -10.51
C ASP A 56 -0.56 -17.20 -11.68
N SER A 57 -1.70 -17.05 -12.37
CA SER A 57 -1.87 -16.04 -13.43
C SER A 57 -1.75 -14.61 -12.88
N ILE A 58 -2.36 -14.31 -11.73
CA ILE A 58 -2.20 -13.01 -11.06
C ILE A 58 -0.72 -12.72 -10.76
N VAL A 59 0.01 -13.70 -10.24
CA VAL A 59 1.42 -13.55 -9.88
C VAL A 59 2.28 -13.35 -11.13
N GLU A 60 2.05 -14.14 -12.18
CA GLU A 60 2.76 -14.02 -13.44
C GLU A 60 2.55 -12.64 -14.07
N ASP A 61 1.30 -12.19 -14.14
CA ASP A 61 0.96 -10.86 -14.65
C ASP A 61 1.55 -9.74 -13.79
N TYR A 62 1.57 -9.89 -12.46
CA TYR A 62 2.10 -8.86 -11.57
C TYR A 62 3.62 -8.71 -11.71
N LEU A 63 4.34 -9.83 -11.74
CA LEU A 63 5.80 -9.83 -11.80
C LEU A 63 6.34 -9.61 -13.23
N GLY A 64 5.56 -9.97 -14.24
CA GLY A 64 5.94 -9.86 -15.63
C GLY A 64 7.04 -10.85 -16.05
N PRO A 65 7.46 -10.78 -17.32
CA PRO A 65 8.43 -11.73 -17.88
C PRO A 65 9.83 -11.59 -17.26
N ASP A 66 10.20 -10.36 -16.90
CA ASP A 66 11.59 -9.94 -16.61
C ASP A 66 11.79 -9.39 -15.17
N ILE A 67 11.10 -9.94 -14.17
CA ILE A 67 11.18 -9.47 -12.77
C ILE A 67 12.61 -9.37 -12.21
N THR A 68 13.56 -10.14 -12.75
CA THR A 68 14.98 -10.08 -12.37
C THR A 68 15.64 -8.75 -12.69
N LYS A 69 15.05 -7.93 -13.57
CA LYS A 69 15.47 -6.55 -13.84
C LYS A 69 14.97 -5.58 -12.77
N GLY A 70 14.12 -6.02 -11.84
CA GLY A 70 13.62 -5.23 -10.72
C GLY A 70 12.52 -4.24 -11.11
N TYR A 71 11.87 -4.40 -12.28
CA TYR A 71 10.72 -3.58 -12.70
C TYR A 71 9.79 -4.35 -13.64
N HIS A 72 8.50 -3.99 -13.63
CA HIS A 72 7.50 -4.43 -14.59
C HIS A 72 6.39 -3.37 -14.71
N ASP A 73 6.06 -2.96 -15.93
CA ASP A 73 5.16 -1.83 -16.19
C ASP A 73 5.63 -0.60 -15.39
N VAL A 74 4.75 0.04 -14.62
CA VAL A 74 5.07 1.18 -13.76
C VAL A 74 5.66 0.80 -12.40
N ILE A 75 5.79 -0.49 -12.10
CA ILE A 75 6.19 -0.98 -10.78
C ILE A 75 7.67 -1.31 -10.73
N ARG A 76 8.35 -0.79 -9.70
CA ARG A 76 9.70 -1.19 -9.31
C ARG A 76 9.68 -2.10 -8.10
N PHE A 77 10.64 -3.02 -8.09
CA PHE A 77 10.84 -4.08 -7.12
C PHE A 77 12.24 -3.95 -6.47
N PRO A 78 12.50 -2.85 -5.73
CA PRO A 78 13.85 -2.47 -5.26
C PRO A 78 14.50 -3.47 -4.29
N HIS A 79 13.73 -4.38 -3.71
CA HIS A 79 14.19 -5.32 -2.68
C HIS A 79 14.12 -6.78 -3.11
N GLU A 80 13.85 -7.04 -4.39
CA GLU A 80 13.72 -8.38 -4.90
C GLU A 80 15.08 -8.94 -5.35
N VAL A 81 15.42 -10.11 -4.79
CA VAL A 81 16.65 -10.85 -5.06
C VAL A 81 16.29 -12.34 -5.20
N GLY A 82 17.05 -13.06 -6.02
CA GLY A 82 16.85 -14.49 -6.28
C GLY A 82 16.44 -14.79 -7.71
N THR A 83 16.08 -16.05 -7.98
CA THR A 83 15.57 -16.48 -9.30
C THR A 83 14.12 -16.04 -9.52
N LYS A 84 13.66 -16.10 -10.76
CA LYS A 84 12.26 -15.80 -11.10
C LYS A 84 11.30 -16.70 -10.33
N GLU A 85 11.62 -17.97 -10.18
CA GLU A 85 10.82 -18.98 -9.49
C GLU A 85 10.75 -18.70 -7.98
N GLU A 86 11.86 -18.31 -7.36
CA GLU A 86 11.90 -17.94 -5.94
C GLU A 86 11.06 -16.69 -5.66
N ILE A 87 11.15 -15.68 -6.54
CA ILE A 87 10.36 -14.46 -6.45
C ILE A 87 8.88 -14.78 -6.68
N ALA A 88 8.54 -15.54 -7.72
CA ALA A 88 7.16 -15.97 -8.00
C ALA A 88 6.55 -16.73 -6.83
N ALA A 89 7.24 -17.73 -6.28
CA ALA A 89 6.77 -18.48 -5.12
C ALA A 89 6.55 -17.58 -3.88
N LYS A 90 7.42 -16.57 -3.70
CA LYS A 90 7.26 -15.58 -2.63
C LYS A 90 6.03 -14.70 -2.83
N TYR A 91 5.78 -14.20 -4.04
CA TYR A 91 4.59 -13.40 -4.33
C TYR A 91 3.31 -14.22 -4.28
N ALA A 92 3.33 -15.47 -4.74
CA ALA A 92 2.20 -16.38 -4.61
C ALA A 92 1.74 -16.52 -3.16
N ARG A 93 2.67 -16.78 -2.22
CA ARG A 93 2.35 -16.82 -0.79
C ARG A 93 1.83 -15.50 -0.24
N ARG A 94 2.30 -14.36 -0.76
CA ARG A 94 1.84 -13.03 -0.33
C ARG A 94 0.44 -12.72 -0.84
N PHE A 95 0.13 -13.07 -2.10
CA PHE A 95 -1.19 -12.86 -2.70
C PHE A 95 -2.22 -13.77 -2.04
N GLU A 96 -1.87 -15.01 -1.72
CA GLU A 96 -2.73 -15.91 -0.95
C GLU A 96 -3.13 -15.29 0.40
N ARG A 97 -2.14 -14.80 1.15
CA ARG A 97 -2.39 -14.12 2.43
C ARG A 97 -3.28 -12.89 2.29
N LEU A 98 -3.15 -12.14 1.19
CA LEU A 98 -3.99 -10.99 0.92
C LEU A 98 -5.43 -11.44 0.66
N ARG A 99 -5.62 -12.45 -0.21
CA ARG A 99 -6.92 -13.05 -0.52
C ARG A 99 -7.64 -13.56 0.72
N GLU A 100 -6.92 -14.26 1.61
CA GLU A 100 -7.45 -14.71 2.91
C GLU A 100 -7.83 -13.51 3.81
N ALA A 101 -6.96 -12.51 3.93
CA ALA A 101 -7.19 -11.37 4.81
C ALA A 101 -8.42 -10.55 4.39
N MET A 102 -8.67 -10.42 3.08
CA MET A 102 -9.82 -9.70 2.52
C MET A 102 -11.17 -10.31 2.90
N GLN A 103 -11.22 -11.57 3.38
CA GLN A 103 -12.46 -12.21 3.84
C GLN A 103 -12.94 -11.72 5.22
N THR A 104 -12.16 -10.85 5.86
CA THR A 104 -12.42 -10.36 7.21
C THR A 104 -12.21 -8.86 7.26
N LYS A 105 -12.66 -8.22 8.35
CA LYS A 105 -12.41 -6.80 8.58
C LYS A 105 -10.90 -6.53 8.66
N GLN A 106 -10.42 -5.59 7.85
CA GLN A 106 -9.02 -5.19 7.79
C GLN A 106 -8.84 -3.69 8.04
N VAL A 107 -7.61 -3.33 8.39
CA VAL A 107 -7.13 -1.95 8.31
C VAL A 107 -6.08 -1.86 7.21
N TYR A 108 -6.44 -1.13 6.17
CA TYR A 108 -5.62 -0.85 5.02
C TYR A 108 -4.88 0.47 5.23
N VAL A 109 -3.61 0.53 4.84
CA VAL A 109 -2.78 1.73 4.97
C VAL A 109 -2.22 2.10 3.62
N MET A 110 -2.49 3.33 3.21
CA MET A 110 -2.08 3.91 1.94
C MET A 110 -1.31 5.19 2.21
N LEU A 111 -0.18 5.37 1.53
CA LEU A 111 0.68 6.55 1.66
C LEU A 111 1.08 7.03 0.28
N THR A 112 0.74 8.27 -0.07
CA THR A 112 1.27 8.95 -1.26
C THR A 112 2.14 10.13 -0.87
N ARG A 113 3.14 10.47 -1.69
CA ARG A 113 3.93 11.70 -1.50
C ARG A 113 3.19 12.91 -2.04
N HIS A 114 3.22 13.14 -3.35
CA HIS A 114 2.61 14.33 -3.95
C HIS A 114 1.44 14.03 -4.90
N TYR A 115 1.01 12.77 -5.00
CA TYR A 115 -0.09 12.39 -5.89
C TYR A 115 -1.46 12.78 -5.33
N PHE A 116 -2.24 13.55 -6.09
CA PHE A 116 -3.63 13.84 -5.79
C PHE A 116 -4.55 12.73 -6.31
N ILE A 117 -5.12 11.92 -5.40
CA ILE A 117 -6.20 10.99 -5.74
C ILE A 117 -7.50 11.79 -5.94
N PRO A 118 -8.12 11.78 -7.14
CA PRO A 118 -9.40 12.43 -7.37
C PRO A 118 -10.57 11.60 -6.80
N PRO A 119 -11.74 12.22 -6.51
CA PRO A 119 -12.87 11.54 -5.89
C PRO A 119 -13.32 10.23 -6.58
N PRO A 120 -13.43 10.15 -7.93
CA PRO A 120 -13.81 8.90 -8.58
C PRO A 120 -12.84 7.74 -8.31
N LEU A 121 -11.54 8.03 -8.17
CA LEU A 121 -10.55 7.00 -7.83
C LEU A 121 -10.64 6.62 -6.36
N MET A 122 -10.92 7.56 -5.46
CA MET A 122 -11.20 7.23 -4.06
C MET A 122 -12.42 6.33 -3.91
N GLU A 123 -13.51 6.58 -4.66
CA GLU A 123 -14.66 5.66 -4.66
C GLU A 123 -14.27 4.26 -5.15
N LYS A 124 -13.43 4.16 -6.18
CA LYS A 124 -12.91 2.87 -6.65
C LYS A 124 -12.07 2.17 -5.57
N ILE A 125 -11.22 2.90 -4.85
CA ILE A 125 -10.44 2.38 -3.71
C ILE A 125 -11.38 1.83 -2.64
N ARG A 126 -12.35 2.64 -2.20
CA ARG A 126 -13.31 2.27 -1.16
C ARG A 126 -14.09 1.01 -1.54
N ASN A 127 -14.64 0.98 -2.75
CA ASN A 127 -15.41 -0.15 -3.28
C ASN A 127 -14.58 -1.41 -3.51
N THR A 128 -13.25 -1.34 -3.51
CA THR A 128 -12.36 -2.50 -3.66
C THR A 128 -11.87 -3.03 -2.32
N LEU A 129 -11.64 -2.14 -1.35
CA LEU A 129 -10.99 -2.49 -0.08
C LEU A 129 -11.95 -2.57 1.11
N LEU A 130 -12.97 -1.71 1.16
CA LEU A 130 -13.67 -1.40 2.40
C LEU A 130 -14.90 -2.27 2.67
N HIS A 131 -14.85 -3.52 2.23
CA HIS A 131 -15.84 -4.54 2.56
C HIS A 131 -15.69 -4.98 4.02
N HIS A 132 -16.76 -5.60 4.56
CA HIS A 132 -16.77 -6.17 5.91
C HIS A 132 -16.44 -5.17 7.04
N GLY A 133 -16.73 -3.88 6.84
CA GLY A 133 -16.45 -2.83 7.82
C GLY A 133 -14.95 -2.51 7.97
N SER A 134 -14.15 -2.84 6.95
CA SER A 134 -12.73 -2.48 6.89
C SER A 134 -12.55 -0.96 6.84
N ILE A 135 -11.37 -0.50 7.24
CA ILE A 135 -11.03 0.93 7.32
C ILE A 135 -9.81 1.20 6.44
N LEU A 136 -9.82 2.33 5.73
CA LEU A 136 -8.64 2.87 5.06
C LEU A 136 -8.00 3.96 5.92
N VAL A 137 -6.72 3.82 6.22
CA VAL A 137 -5.87 4.89 6.72
C VAL A 137 -5.14 5.47 5.53
N PHE A 138 -5.54 6.66 5.09
CA PHE A 138 -4.91 7.36 3.97
C PHE A 138 -4.05 8.51 4.48
N LEU A 139 -2.75 8.37 4.28
CA LEU A 139 -1.75 9.38 4.56
C LEU A 139 -1.31 9.99 3.22
N SER A 140 -1.24 11.31 3.12
CA SER A 140 -0.77 11.95 1.89
C SER A 140 0.00 13.23 2.16
N GLY A 141 0.99 13.50 1.31
CA GLY A 141 1.63 14.82 1.25
C GLY A 141 0.85 15.87 0.48
N THR A 142 -0.19 15.46 -0.24
CA THR A 142 -1.14 16.34 -0.90
C THR A 142 -2.45 16.37 -0.13
N ASP A 143 -3.09 17.53 -0.03
CA ASP A 143 -4.38 17.65 0.65
C ASP A 143 -5.53 17.11 -0.23
N HIS A 144 -6.56 16.57 0.41
CA HIS A 144 -7.74 15.98 -0.24
C HIS A 144 -9.00 16.49 0.47
N PRO A 145 -9.43 17.73 0.19
CA PRO A 145 -10.49 18.41 0.95
C PRO A 145 -11.86 17.73 0.88
N TYR A 146 -12.04 16.78 -0.04
CA TYR A 146 -13.28 16.01 -0.20
C TYR A 146 -13.34 14.78 0.72
N LEU A 147 -12.25 14.40 1.40
CA LEU A 147 -12.23 13.20 2.23
C LEU A 147 -12.99 13.39 3.54
N ASN A 148 -14.27 13.05 3.49
CA ASN A 148 -15.14 12.97 4.65
C ASN A 148 -15.98 11.68 4.58
N TYR A 149 -15.28 10.54 4.63
CA TYR A 149 -15.91 9.22 4.59
C TYR A 149 -15.79 8.53 5.95
N PRO A 150 -16.82 7.81 6.43
CA PRO A 150 -16.81 7.18 7.75
C PRO A 150 -15.79 6.03 7.87
N ASP A 151 -15.46 5.42 6.73
CA ASP A 151 -14.55 4.27 6.57
C ASP A 151 -13.14 4.69 6.12
N VAL A 152 -12.87 5.99 6.00
CA VAL A 152 -11.56 6.54 5.66
C VAL A 152 -11.06 7.48 6.74
N ILE A 153 -9.90 7.18 7.31
CA ILE A 153 -9.16 8.06 8.20
C ILE A 153 -8.08 8.76 7.37
N PHE A 154 -8.29 10.04 7.06
CA PHE A 154 -7.36 10.84 6.28
C PHE A 154 -6.41 11.66 7.17
N LYS A 155 -5.13 11.73 6.78
CA LYS A 155 -4.15 12.63 7.36
C LYS A 155 -3.28 13.24 6.28
N HIS A 156 -3.37 14.57 6.13
CA HIS A 156 -2.40 15.36 5.39
C HIS A 156 -1.11 15.54 6.23
N ILE A 157 0.03 15.22 5.62
CA ILE A 157 1.38 15.36 6.16
C ILE A 157 2.20 16.10 5.10
N PRO A 158 2.39 17.43 5.19
CA PRO A 158 3.03 18.22 4.15
C PRO A 158 4.33 17.58 3.63
N TYR A 159 4.47 17.52 2.31
CA TYR A 159 5.63 16.95 1.65
C TYR A 159 6.31 18.00 0.77
N ASP A 160 7.60 18.24 1.00
CA ASP A 160 8.40 19.13 0.15
C ASP A 160 9.06 18.35 -0.98
N VAL A 161 8.50 18.47 -2.19
CA VAL A 161 9.02 17.79 -3.39
C VAL A 161 10.41 18.29 -3.80
N SER A 162 10.82 19.49 -3.38
CA SER A 162 12.13 20.05 -3.72
C SER A 162 13.29 19.41 -2.94
N GLN A 163 12.98 18.69 -1.85
CA GLN A 163 13.96 18.10 -0.94
C GLN A 163 13.99 16.57 -1.02
N PHE A 164 13.67 15.99 -2.18
CA PHE A 164 13.51 14.55 -2.33
C PHE A 164 14.72 13.73 -1.86
N TYR A 165 14.39 12.52 -1.40
CA TYR A 165 15.19 11.52 -0.71
C TYR A 165 15.59 11.87 0.73
N GLU A 166 16.29 12.97 1.00
CA GLU A 166 16.68 13.30 2.39
C GLU A 166 15.48 13.65 3.27
N TYR A 167 14.51 14.39 2.71
CA TYR A 167 13.29 14.78 3.41
C TYR A 167 12.44 13.58 3.83
N ASP A 168 12.45 12.50 3.03
CA ASP A 168 11.76 11.25 3.36
C ASP A 168 12.25 10.73 4.72
N TYR A 169 13.57 10.65 4.93
CA TYR A 169 14.14 10.07 6.15
C TYR A 169 14.12 11.00 7.35
N THR A 170 14.34 12.30 7.12
CA THR A 170 14.54 13.28 8.19
C THR A 170 13.23 13.88 8.69
N HIS A 171 12.18 13.95 7.85
CA HIS A 171 10.92 14.63 8.18
C HIS A 171 9.70 13.75 7.92
N PHE A 172 9.49 13.30 6.67
CA PHE A 172 8.24 12.67 6.28
C PHE A 172 7.99 11.34 6.99
N ARG A 173 8.98 10.41 6.99
CA ARG A 173 8.87 9.13 7.69
C ARG A 173 8.70 9.28 9.20
N PRO A 174 9.47 10.13 9.91
CA PRO A 174 9.21 10.42 11.31
C PRO A 174 7.77 10.89 11.59
N MET A 175 7.23 11.80 10.78
CA MET A 175 5.84 12.28 10.94
C MET A 175 4.81 11.18 10.69
N VAL A 176 5.01 10.35 9.66
CA VAL A 176 4.17 9.17 9.41
C VAL A 176 4.22 8.20 10.59
N LYS A 177 5.42 7.94 11.13
CA LYS A 177 5.62 7.04 12.28
C LYS A 177 4.91 7.55 13.53
N ASP A 178 5.07 8.83 13.85
CA ASP A 178 4.40 9.47 14.98
C ASP A 178 2.87 9.47 14.84
N TYR A 179 2.35 9.59 13.63
CA TYR A 179 0.91 9.47 13.40
C TYR A 179 0.43 8.03 13.61
N LEU A 180 1.10 7.04 13.00
CA LEU A 180 0.72 5.63 13.09
C LEU A 180 0.81 5.11 14.54
N SER A 181 1.79 5.54 15.33
CA SER A 181 1.91 5.13 16.74
C SER A 181 0.75 5.64 17.61
N ARG A 182 0.22 6.82 17.32
CA ARG A 182 -0.96 7.38 18.01
C ARG A 182 -2.26 6.77 17.51
N LEU A 183 -2.32 6.43 16.23
CA LEU A 183 -3.50 5.85 15.59
C LEU A 183 -3.84 4.47 16.13
N ASP A 184 -2.84 3.66 16.50
CA ASP A 184 -3.07 2.31 17.04
C ASP A 184 -3.98 2.33 18.27
N ASN A 185 -3.76 3.28 19.18
CA ASN A 185 -4.62 3.47 20.36
C ASN A 185 -6.08 3.79 19.97
N LEU A 186 -6.29 4.56 18.89
CA LEU A 186 -7.63 4.93 18.41
C LEU A 186 -8.34 3.79 17.66
N LEU A 187 -7.57 2.92 17.01
CA LEU A 187 -8.11 1.78 16.27
C LEU A 187 -8.47 0.62 17.19
N HIS A 188 -7.83 0.51 18.36
CA HIS A 188 -8.18 -0.49 19.36
C HIS A 188 -9.68 -0.43 19.72
N ASP A 189 -10.22 0.77 19.93
CA ASP A 189 -11.63 1.01 20.25
C ASP A 189 -12.61 0.74 19.09
N ARG A 190 -12.11 0.62 17.85
CA ARG A 190 -12.93 0.41 16.64
C ARG A 190 -12.87 -1.00 16.09
N ILE A 191 -11.91 -1.82 16.54
CA ILE A 191 -11.64 -3.16 16.00
C ILE A 191 -11.98 -4.25 17.02
N VAL A 192 -11.89 -3.96 18.32
CA VAL A 192 -12.31 -4.85 19.42
C VAL A 192 -13.80 -4.71 19.68
#